data_AF-A0A1X2F772-F1
#
_entry.id   AF-A0A1X2F772-F1
#
_cell.length_a   1.000
_cell.length_b   1.000
_cell.length_c   1.000
_cell.angle_alpha   90.00
_cell.angle_beta   90.00
_cell.angle_gamma   90.00
#
_symmetry.space_group_name_H-M   'P 1'
#
loop_
_entity.id
_entity.type
_entity.pdbx_description
1 polymer ?
#
loop_
_entity_poly.entity_id
_entity_poly.type
_entity_poly.pdbx_seq_one_letter_code
_entity_poly.pdbx_strand_id
1 'polypeptide(L)'
;MGTRLTRVTRELLSRNPDEALRRAGAVVPDWCGGTRIGDTVRDYNDEWGMRGMSRGAVVVILSDGWERGDPTVVADQMARLSRVAHKVVWVNPLKASPGYAPLARGMAAALPYIDDFVEGHNLNALDDLLEVISRQSAAR
;
A
#
# COMPACT_ATOMS: atom_id res chain seq x y z
N MET A 1 0.37 -17.73 -9.25
CA MET A 1 -0.26 -16.50 -9.79
C MET A 1 -1.00 -15.84 -8.64
N GLY A 2 -0.37 -14.86 -7.98
CA GLY A 2 -0.88 -14.26 -6.75
C GLY A 2 -2.05 -13.33 -7.03
N THR A 3 -3.26 -13.76 -6.65
CA THR A 3 -4.51 -13.02 -6.90
C THR A 3 -5.32 -12.82 -5.63
N ARG A 4 -4.75 -13.15 -4.46
CA ARG A 4 -5.47 -13.15 -3.17
C ARG A 4 -4.79 -12.25 -2.16
N LEU A 5 -5.56 -11.33 -1.59
CA LEU A 5 -5.15 -10.53 -0.44
C LEU A 5 -4.87 -11.43 0.76
N THR A 6 -3.64 -11.36 1.27
CA THR A 6 -3.20 -12.15 2.43
C THR A 6 -2.91 -11.20 3.58
N ARG A 7 -3.64 -11.38 4.68
CA ARG A 7 -3.40 -10.60 5.90
C ARG A 7 -2.22 -11.18 6.67
N VAL A 8 -1.14 -10.41 6.77
CA VAL A 8 0.12 -10.82 7.42
C VAL A 8 0.35 -10.22 8.81
N THR A 9 -0.70 -9.64 9.43
CA THR A 9 -0.58 -8.92 10.71
C THR A 9 0.06 -9.80 11.80
N ARG A 10 -0.29 -11.08 11.86
CA ARG A 10 0.20 -12.01 12.89
C ARG A 10 1.67 -12.35 12.69
N GLU A 11 2.08 -12.49 11.44
CA GLU A 11 3.42 -12.87 11.01
C GLU A 11 4.42 -11.74 11.28
N LEU A 12 3.97 -10.49 11.18
CA LEU A 12 4.77 -9.28 11.44
C LEU A 12 4.88 -8.91 12.94
N LEU A 13 4.28 -9.66 13.88
CA LEU A 13 4.37 -9.35 15.32
C LEU A 13 5.75 -9.65 15.94
N SER A 14 6.64 -10.34 15.21
CA SER A 14 7.99 -10.62 15.70
C SER A 14 8.80 -9.32 15.85
N ARG A 15 9.51 -9.17 16.98
CA ARG A 15 10.45 -8.04 17.18
C ARG A 15 11.75 -8.18 16.37
N ASN A 16 12.02 -9.38 15.86
CA ASN A 16 13.13 -9.61 14.93
C ASN A 16 12.60 -9.42 13.49
N PRO A 17 13.08 -8.42 12.73
CA PRO A 17 12.62 -8.12 11.38
C PRO A 17 12.82 -9.28 10.40
N ASP A 18 13.98 -9.94 10.43
CA ASP A 18 14.28 -11.06 9.52
C ASP A 18 13.31 -12.21 9.74
N GLU A 19 13.00 -12.51 11.01
CA GLU A 19 12.03 -13.54 11.37
C GLU A 19 10.59 -13.14 10.97
N ALA A 20 10.22 -11.87 11.13
CA ALA A 20 8.92 -11.35 10.67
C ALA A 20 8.77 -11.47 9.15
N LEU A 21 9.79 -11.05 8.39
CA LEU A 21 9.82 -11.13 6.93
C LEU A 21 9.79 -12.58 6.45
N ARG A 22 10.55 -13.48 7.10
CA ARG A 22 10.55 -14.91 6.78
C ARG A 22 9.17 -15.54 6.99
N ARG A 23 8.49 -15.21 8.10
CA ARG A 23 7.11 -15.68 8.36
C ARG A 23 6.11 -15.13 7.36
N ALA A 24 6.20 -13.84 7.05
CA ALA A 24 5.34 -13.21 6.06
C ALA A 24 5.55 -13.84 4.67
N GLY A 25 6.81 -14.06 4.26
CA GLY A 25 7.13 -14.74 3.00
C GLY A 25 6.60 -16.17 2.92
N ALA A 26 6.61 -16.91 4.03
CA ALA A 26 6.09 -18.28 4.07
C ALA A 26 4.57 -18.38 3.84
N VAL A 27 3.82 -17.32 4.17
CA VAL A 27 2.35 -17.28 4.01
C VAL A 27 1.90 -16.53 2.75
N VAL A 28 2.83 -15.91 2.02
CA VAL A 28 2.57 -15.23 0.74
C VAL A 28 3.08 -16.13 -0.40
N PRO A 29 2.24 -17.03 -0.94
CA PRO A 29 2.68 -18.09 -1.84
C PRO A 29 3.12 -17.60 -3.23
N ASP A 30 2.92 -16.33 -3.58
CA ASP A 30 3.13 -15.81 -4.93
C ASP A 30 3.74 -14.40 -4.90
N TRP A 31 5.08 -14.31 -4.99
CA TRP A 31 5.81 -13.04 -5.08
C TRP A 31 6.09 -12.56 -6.51
N CYS A 32 5.57 -13.24 -7.53
CA CYS A 32 5.97 -12.97 -8.91
C CYS A 32 4.82 -12.39 -9.77
N GLY A 33 5.03 -11.13 -10.16
CA GLY A 33 4.74 -10.62 -11.50
C GLY A 33 3.28 -10.34 -11.79
N GLY A 34 2.86 -9.11 -11.53
CA GLY A 34 1.67 -8.47 -12.08
C GLY A 34 0.51 -8.35 -11.09
N THR A 35 0.67 -7.45 -10.14
CA THR A 35 -0.32 -7.17 -9.10
C THR A 35 -1.65 -6.75 -9.74
N ARG A 36 -2.74 -7.38 -9.31
CA ARG A 36 -4.11 -6.89 -9.56
C ARG A 36 -4.44 -5.92 -8.41
N ILE A 37 -3.83 -4.74 -8.45
CA ILE A 37 -3.97 -3.71 -7.40
C ILE A 37 -5.45 -3.37 -7.22
N GLY A 38 -6.17 -3.15 -8.33
CA GLY A 38 -7.58 -2.79 -8.28
C GLY A 38 -8.41 -3.82 -7.52
N ASP A 39 -8.25 -5.10 -7.83
CA ASP A 39 -8.97 -6.18 -7.14
C ASP A 39 -8.51 -6.35 -5.68
N THR A 40 -7.21 -6.17 -5.41
CA THR A 40 -6.68 -6.27 -4.04
C THR A 40 -7.24 -5.18 -3.14
N VAL A 41 -7.32 -3.94 -3.64
CA VAL A 41 -7.92 -2.82 -2.90
C VAL A 41 -9.44 -3.00 -2.78
N ARG A 42 -10.11 -3.59 -3.77
CA ARG A 42 -11.53 -3.97 -3.68
C ARG A 42 -11.76 -4.95 -2.54
N ASP A 43 -11.03 -6.06 -2.53
CA ASP A 43 -11.14 -7.09 -1.50
C ASP A 43 -10.88 -6.50 -0.10
N TYR A 44 -9.84 -5.66 0.02
CA TYR A 44 -9.55 -4.95 1.26
C TYR A 44 -10.72 -4.06 1.70
N ASN A 45 -11.24 -3.24 0.80
CA ASN A 45 -12.34 -2.31 1.07
C ASN A 45 -13.60 -3.04 1.52
N ASP A 46 -13.95 -4.12 0.84
CA ASP A 46 -15.19 -4.86 1.06
C ASP A 46 -15.15 -5.72 2.33
N GLU A 47 -13.98 -6.29 2.65
CA GLU A 47 -13.79 -7.12 3.84
C GLU A 47 -13.51 -6.32 5.12
N TRP A 48 -12.69 -5.26 5.05
CA TRP A 48 -12.21 -4.54 6.25
C TRP A 48 -12.32 -3.02 6.16
N GLY A 49 -11.88 -2.43 5.03
CA GLY A 49 -11.63 -1.00 4.95
C GLY A 49 -12.89 -0.17 5.20
N MET A 50 -13.94 -0.41 4.42
CA MET A 50 -15.22 0.29 4.54
C MET A 50 -15.99 -0.10 5.81
N ARG A 51 -15.70 -1.27 6.37
CA ARG A 51 -16.29 -1.76 7.63
C ARG A 51 -15.69 -1.11 8.88
N GLY A 52 -14.72 -0.21 8.72
CA GLY A 52 -14.21 0.64 9.78
C GLY A 52 -12.69 0.63 9.91
N MET A 53 -11.98 -0.35 9.33
CA MET A 53 -10.53 -0.44 9.48
C MET A 53 -9.80 0.77 8.88
N SER A 54 -10.32 1.34 7.79
CA SER A 54 -9.73 2.53 7.17
C SER A 54 -10.25 3.84 7.73
N ARG A 55 -11.36 3.84 8.49
CA ARG A 55 -12.01 5.09 8.93
C ARG A 55 -11.10 5.88 9.86
N GLY A 56 -10.66 7.05 9.41
CA GLY A 56 -9.74 7.90 10.17
C GLY A 56 -8.31 7.36 10.27
N ALA A 57 -7.98 6.29 9.53
CA ALA A 57 -6.64 5.70 9.53
C ALA A 57 -5.72 6.37 8.51
N VAL A 58 -4.42 6.33 8.78
CA VAL A 58 -3.39 6.50 7.74
C VAL A 58 -3.18 5.15 7.07
N VAL A 59 -3.50 5.07 5.78
CA VAL A 59 -3.35 3.83 4.98
C VAL A 59 -2.10 3.96 4.13
N VAL A 60 -1.16 3.03 4.32
CA VAL A 60 0.11 3.00 3.58
C VAL A 60 0.06 1.88 2.56
N ILE A 61 0.26 2.22 1.29
CA ILE A 61 0.32 1.27 0.17
C ILE A 61 1.77 1.20 -0.32
N LEU A 62 2.38 0.03 -0.25
CA LEU A 62 3.73 -0.22 -0.76
C LEU A 62 3.61 -0.95 -2.10
N SER A 63 3.87 -0.25 -3.20
CA SER A 63 3.69 -0.80 -4.56
C SER A 63 4.41 0.03 -5.61
N ASP A 64 4.90 -0.62 -6.67
CA ASP A 64 5.45 0.04 -7.85
C ASP A 64 4.37 0.57 -8.82
N GLY A 65 3.11 0.23 -8.55
CA GLY A 65 1.95 0.71 -9.34
C GLY A 65 1.68 -0.07 -10.62
N TRP A 66 2.33 -1.23 -10.80
CA TRP A 66 2.06 -2.10 -11.94
C TRP A 66 0.69 -2.79 -11.81
N GLU A 67 -0.23 -2.46 -12.72
CA GLU A 67 -1.56 -3.08 -12.82
C GLU A 67 -1.67 -3.87 -14.14
N ARG A 68 -2.15 -5.12 -14.06
CA ARG A 68 -2.39 -5.97 -15.25
C ARG A 68 -3.83 -5.92 -15.76
N GLY A 69 -4.78 -5.65 -14.87
CA GLY A 69 -6.20 -5.57 -15.15
C GLY A 69 -6.63 -4.18 -15.63
N ASP A 70 -7.92 -3.89 -15.48
CA ASP A 70 -8.50 -2.62 -15.84
C ASP A 70 -8.12 -1.52 -14.82
N PRO A 71 -7.39 -0.46 -15.23
CA PRO A 71 -7.02 0.65 -14.34
C PRO A 71 -8.22 1.41 -13.77
N THR A 72 -9.39 1.34 -14.40
CA THR A 72 -10.61 1.98 -13.86
C THR A 72 -10.97 1.40 -12.50
N VAL A 73 -10.73 0.10 -12.29
CA VAL A 73 -10.94 -0.55 -10.99
C VAL A 73 -10.02 0.05 -9.94
N VAL A 74 -8.76 0.34 -10.28
CA VAL A 74 -7.83 1.01 -9.36
C VAL A 74 -8.39 2.37 -8.95
N ALA A 75 -8.80 3.18 -9.92
CA ALA A 75 -9.37 4.50 -9.66
C ALA A 75 -10.60 4.43 -8.74
N ASP A 76 -11.56 3.56 -9.07
CA ASP A 76 -12.80 3.41 -8.30
C ASP A 76 -12.53 2.98 -6.85
N GLN A 77 -11.64 2.01 -6.65
CA GLN A 77 -11.35 1.49 -5.31
C GLN A 77 -10.50 2.44 -4.48
N MET A 78 -9.57 3.16 -5.11
CA MET A 78 -8.80 4.22 -4.46
C MET A 78 -9.69 5.40 -4.08
N ALA A 79 -10.65 5.78 -4.93
CA ALA A 79 -11.65 6.80 -4.61
C ALA A 79 -12.57 6.40 -3.45
N ARG A 80 -12.88 5.12 -3.29
CA ARG A 80 -13.62 4.62 -2.11
C ARG A 80 -12.75 4.75 -0.85
N LEU A 81 -11.49 4.30 -0.94
CA LEU A 81 -10.54 4.32 0.17
C LEU A 81 -10.26 5.74 0.68
N SER A 82 -9.96 6.68 -0.21
CA SER A 82 -9.60 8.06 0.16
C SER A 82 -10.73 8.82 0.86
N ARG A 83 -12.00 8.46 0.60
CA ARG A 83 -13.17 9.07 1.28
C ARG A 83 -13.30 8.68 2.75
N VAL A 84 -12.72 7.55 3.16
CA VAL A 84 -12.84 7.05 4.55
C VAL A 84 -11.52 7.13 5.31
N ALA A 85 -10.38 7.02 4.61
CA ALA A 85 -9.07 7.21 5.18
C ALA A 85 -8.89 8.64 5.70
N HIS A 86 -8.10 8.80 6.76
CA HIS A 86 -7.60 10.11 7.13
C HIS A 86 -6.55 10.58 6.11
N LYS A 87 -5.67 9.66 5.69
CA LYS A 87 -4.66 9.85 4.66
C LYS A 87 -4.36 8.54 3.94
N VAL A 88 -4.02 8.64 2.66
CA VAL A 88 -3.49 7.56 1.83
C VAL A 88 -2.07 7.92 1.41
N VAL A 89 -1.10 7.15 1.90
CA VAL A 89 0.32 7.30 1.57
C VAL A 89 0.72 6.17 0.64
N TRP A 90 1.34 6.50 -0.49
CA TRP A 90 1.85 5.50 -1.43
C TRP A 90 3.36 5.54 -1.48
N VAL A 91 3.99 4.42 -1.15
CA VAL A 91 5.44 4.22 -1.16
C VAL A 91 5.82 3.42 -2.38
N ASN A 92 6.55 4.03 -3.32
CA ASN A 92 7.00 3.39 -4.55
C ASN A 92 8.49 3.01 -4.47
N PRO A 93 8.84 1.71 -4.42
CA PRO A 93 10.23 1.27 -4.30
C PRO A 93 11.09 1.58 -5.53
N LEU A 94 10.50 1.75 -6.72
CA LEU A 94 11.22 1.96 -7.99
C LEU A 94 11.50 3.41 -8.35
N LYS A 95 11.01 4.39 -7.57
CA LYS A 95 11.15 5.82 -7.89
C LYS A 95 12.61 6.34 -7.91
N ALA A 96 13.60 5.54 -7.51
CA ALA A 96 15.02 5.89 -7.41
C ALA A 96 15.74 6.01 -8.75
N SER A 97 15.15 5.42 -9.79
CA SER A 97 15.83 5.32 -11.08
C SER A 97 15.72 6.65 -11.84
N PRO A 98 16.84 7.26 -12.26
CA PRO A 98 16.81 8.46 -13.10
C PRO A 98 15.96 8.21 -14.36
N GLY A 99 14.90 9.00 -14.54
CA GLY A 99 13.96 8.84 -15.66
C GLY A 99 12.66 8.08 -15.33
N TYR A 100 12.37 7.79 -14.06
CA TYR A 100 11.08 7.22 -13.67
C TYR A 100 9.92 8.17 -14.02
N ALA A 101 9.10 7.77 -14.99
CA ALA A 101 7.79 8.33 -15.24
C ALA A 101 6.74 7.29 -14.81
N PRO A 102 5.61 7.70 -14.19
CA PRO A 102 4.52 6.79 -13.84
C PRO A 102 3.78 6.33 -15.11
N LEU A 103 4.45 5.50 -15.92
CA LEU A 103 3.92 4.89 -17.15
C LEU A 103 3.05 3.66 -16.82
N ALA A 104 3.13 3.16 -15.60
CA ALA A 104 2.28 2.09 -15.12
C ALA A 104 0.84 2.62 -14.96
N ARG A 105 -0.08 2.05 -15.74
CA ARG A 105 -1.49 2.50 -15.81
C ARG A 105 -2.20 2.48 -14.46
N GLY A 106 -1.82 1.54 -13.58
CA GLY A 106 -2.33 1.45 -12.22
C GLY A 106 -1.91 2.64 -11.36
N MET A 107 -0.62 3.02 -11.41
CA MET A 107 -0.11 4.21 -10.71
C MET A 107 -0.85 5.47 -11.16
N ALA A 108 -0.99 5.66 -12.47
CA ALA A 108 -1.69 6.83 -13.01
C ALA A 108 -3.15 6.91 -12.54
N ALA A 109 -3.85 5.78 -12.45
CA ALA A 109 -5.21 5.71 -11.95
C ALA A 109 -5.33 5.95 -10.43
N ALA A 110 -4.30 5.58 -9.65
CA ALA A 110 -4.28 5.76 -8.20
C ALA A 110 -3.89 7.20 -7.77
N LEU A 111 -3.02 7.86 -8.55
CA LEU A 111 -2.44 9.18 -8.24
C LEU A 111 -3.43 10.24 -7.73
N PRO A 112 -4.63 10.42 -8.31
CA PRO A 112 -5.58 11.45 -7.86
C PRO A 112 -6.12 11.25 -6.44
N TYR A 113 -5.91 10.08 -5.84
CA TYR A 113 -6.48 9.67 -4.56
C TYR A 113 -5.40 9.39 -3.50
N ILE A 114 -4.15 9.75 -3.79
CA ILE A 114 -3.00 9.62 -2.90
C ILE A 114 -2.70 11.01 -2.33
N ASP A 115 -2.59 11.11 -1.01
CA ASP A 115 -2.23 12.36 -0.34
C ASP A 115 -0.71 12.60 -0.39
N ASP A 116 0.07 11.54 -0.15
CA ASP A 116 1.53 11.61 -0.05
C ASP A 116 2.18 10.49 -0.90
N PHE A 117 3.06 10.86 -1.85
CA PHE A 117 3.75 9.91 -2.75
C PHE A 117 5.26 9.87 -2.52
N VAL A 118 5.72 8.78 -1.89
CA VAL A 118 7.04 8.66 -1.26
C VAL A 118 7.93 7.64 -1.97
N GLU A 119 9.25 7.87 -1.91
CA GLU A 119 10.30 6.99 -2.44
C GLU A 119 10.60 5.83 -1.48
N GLY A 120 10.48 4.58 -1.95
CA GLY A 120 10.60 3.38 -1.11
C GLY A 120 12.02 2.86 -0.86
N HIS A 121 13.05 3.56 -1.33
CA HIS A 121 14.47 3.14 -1.27
C HIS A 121 15.30 3.99 -0.30
N ASN A 122 14.68 4.96 0.38
CA ASN A 122 15.35 5.70 1.44
C ASN A 122 14.82 5.23 2.79
N LEU A 123 15.67 4.63 3.64
CA LEU A 123 15.30 4.34 5.02
C LEU A 123 14.89 5.62 5.76
N ASN A 124 15.37 6.79 5.35
CA ASN A 124 14.89 8.07 5.87
C ASN A 124 13.42 8.35 5.52
N ALA A 125 12.89 7.79 4.42
CA ALA A 125 11.47 7.92 4.09
C ALA A 125 10.58 7.05 4.99
N LEU A 126 11.13 5.97 5.54
CA LEU A 126 10.49 5.20 6.60
C LEU A 126 10.53 5.98 7.91
N ASP A 127 11.64 6.67 8.22
CA ASP A 127 11.73 7.57 9.37
C ASP A 127 10.78 8.77 9.25
N ASP A 128 10.67 9.39 8.07
CA ASP A 128 9.72 10.47 7.78
C ASP A 128 8.27 9.96 7.88
N LEU A 129 7.99 8.74 7.40
CA LEU A 129 6.68 8.10 7.55
C LEU A 129 6.38 7.81 9.03
N LEU A 130 7.36 7.31 9.79
CA LEU A 130 7.26 7.10 11.23
C LEU A 130 7.08 8.44 11.96
N GLU A 131 7.71 9.52 11.51
CA GLU A 131 7.54 10.86 12.06
C GLU A 131 6.12 11.40 11.79
N VAL A 132 5.59 11.24 10.58
CA VAL A 132 4.21 11.61 10.24
C VAL A 132 3.20 10.84 11.08
N ILE A 133 3.40 9.52 11.25
CA ILE A 133 2.53 8.67 12.05
C ILE A 133 2.65 9.00 13.56
N SER A 134 3.86 9.27 14.05
CA SER A 134 4.12 9.53 15.48
C SER A 134 3.69 10.93 15.93
N ARG A 135 3.85 11.98 15.10
CA ARG A 135 3.32 13.33 15.38
C ARG A 135 1.81 13.33 15.59
N GLN A 136 1.08 12.46 14.91
CA GLN A 136 -0.37 12.32 15.08
C GLN A 136 -0.77 11.51 16.32
N SER A 137 0.10 10.61 16.78
CA SER A 137 -0.13 9.82 18.00
C SER A 137 0.07 10.64 19.28
N ALA A 138 0.90 11.68 19.24
CA ALA A 138 1.17 12.59 20.36
C ALA A 138 0.12 13.70 20.54
N ALA A 139 -0.80 13.87 19.59
CA ALA A 139 -1.87 14.88 19.64
C ALA A 139 -3.16 14.37 20.31
N ARG A 140 -3.06 13.36 21.18
CA ARG A 140 -4.17 12.84 22.01
C ARG A 140 -3.90 13.05 23.49
#